data_AF-A0A934TRV4-F1
#
_entry.id   AF-A0A934TRV4-F1
#
_cell.length_a   1.000
_cell.length_b   1.000
_cell.length_c   1.000
_cell.angle_alpha   90.00
_cell.angle_beta   90.00
_cell.angle_gamma   90.00
#
_symmetry.space_group_name_H-M   'P 1'
#
loop_
_entity.id
_entity.type
_entity.pdbx_description
1 polymer ?
#
loop_
_entity_poly.entity_id
_entity_poly.type
_entity_poly.pdbx_seq_one_letter_code
_entity_poly.pdbx_strand_id
1 'polypeptide(L)' 'MTPATDPYVTGSIVAASLAPHAADSFDPVLRRLLLGQQFFVKLPDGRWKPQGCQLGGCCCFEFSELKDPVERQQH' A
#
# COMPACT_ATOMS: atom_id res chain seq x y z
N MET A 1 -4.48 -8.00 -19.69
CA MET A 1 -4.49 -7.74 -18.24
C MET A 1 -4.70 -6.24 -18.10
N THR A 2 -5.91 -5.80 -17.80
CA THR A 2 -6.23 -4.37 -17.69
C THR A 2 -5.53 -3.84 -16.44
N PRO A 3 -4.70 -2.79 -16.51
CA PRO A 3 -4.18 -2.18 -15.28
C PRO A 3 -5.39 -1.75 -14.45
N ALA A 4 -5.46 -2.21 -13.20
CA ALA A 4 -6.50 -1.75 -12.29
C ALA A 4 -6.40 -0.23 -12.24
N THR A 5 -7.43 0.47 -12.74
CA THR A 5 -7.47 1.92 -12.73
C THR A 5 -7.55 2.36 -11.28
N ASP A 6 -6.55 3.11 -10.83
CA ASP A 6 -6.53 3.68 -9.48
C ASP A 6 -7.56 4.82 -9.40
N PRO A 7 -8.64 4.67 -8.62
CA PRO A 7 -9.69 5.69 -8.53
C PRO A 7 -9.36 6.80 -7.50
N TYR A 8 -8.25 6.69 -6.78
CA TYR A 8 -7.94 7.56 -5.64
C TYR A 8 -7.06 8.76 -6.04
N VAL A 9 -7.35 9.91 -5.44
CA VAL A 9 -6.58 11.15 -5.63
C VAL A 9 -5.36 11.19 -4.69
N THR A 10 -4.35 11.99 -5.03
CA THR A 10 -3.20 12.25 -4.15
C THR A 10 -3.66 12.70 -2.76
N GLY A 11 -3.06 12.13 -1.72
CA GLY A 11 -3.43 12.36 -0.33
C GLY A 11 -4.52 11.43 0.22
N SER A 12 -5.17 10.63 -0.64
CA SER A 12 -6.13 9.60 -0.19
C SER A 12 -5.43 8.59 0.71
N ILE A 13 -6.13 8.14 1.75
CA ILE A 13 -5.65 7.10 2.67
C ILE A 13 -6.59 5.90 2.59
N VAL A 14 -6.01 4.74 2.30
CA VAL A 14 -6.73 3.47 2.24
C VAL A 14 -6.15 2.49 3.24
N ALA A 15 -6.99 1.64 3.80
CA ALA A 15 -6.56 0.43 4.49
C ALA A 15 -6.48 -0.70 3.47
N ALA A 16 -5.31 -1.29 3.27
CA ALA A 16 -5.09 -2.35 2.29
C ALA A 16 -4.04 -3.35 2.82
N SER A 17 -3.97 -4.53 2.22
CA SER A 17 -2.86 -5.47 2.43
C SER A 17 -1.95 -5.49 1.20
N LEU A 18 -0.66 -5.80 1.34
CA LEU A 18 0.18 -5.98 0.17
C LEU A 18 -0.06 -7.33 -0.50
N ALA A 19 0.05 -7.34 -1.82
CA ALA A 19 0.06 -8.56 -2.59
C ALA A 19 1.29 -9.41 -2.22
N PRO A 20 1.19 -10.75 -2.22
CA PRO A 20 2.30 -11.61 -1.83
C PRO A 20 3.60 -11.32 -2.58
N HIS A 21 3.52 -11.06 -3.89
CA HIS A 21 4.68 -10.74 -4.73
C HIS A 21 5.36 -9.42 -4.36
N ALA A 22 4.59 -8.41 -3.95
CA ALA A 22 5.12 -7.11 -3.51
C ALA A 22 5.82 -7.21 -2.15
N ALA A 23 5.46 -8.22 -1.35
CA ALA A 23 6.03 -8.48 -0.04
C ALA A 23 7.23 -9.46 -0.06
N ASP A 24 7.53 -10.08 -1.21
CA ASP A 24 8.57 -11.12 -1.33
C ASP A 24 10.00 -10.57 -1.17
N SER A 25 10.21 -9.27 -1.43
CA SER A 25 11.51 -8.60 -1.25
C SER A 25 11.82 -8.24 0.20
N PHE A 26 10.88 -8.42 1.13
CA PHE A 26 11.05 -8.10 2.54
C PHE A 26 11.40 -9.34 3.36
N ASP A 27 12.12 -9.13 4.46
CA ASP A 27 12.39 -10.18 5.44
C ASP A 27 11.10 -10.87 5.91
N PRO A 28 11.12 -12.18 6.24
CA PRO A 28 9.92 -12.95 6.58
C PRO A 28 9.04 -12.34 7.70
N VAL A 29 9.66 -11.62 8.64
CA VAL A 29 8.97 -10.92 9.72
C VAL A 29 8.24 -9.67 9.19
N LEU A 30 8.93 -8.85 8.40
CA LEU A 30 8.34 -7.67 7.75
C LEU A 30 7.25 -8.08 6.77
N ARG A 31 7.50 -9.14 5.98
CA ARG A 31 6.51 -9.74 5.09
C ARG A 31 5.23 -10.10 5.84
N ARG A 32 5.32 -10.78 7.00
CA ARG A 32 4.12 -11.09 7.82
C ARG A 32 3.38 -9.84 8.29
N LEU A 33 4.10 -8.79 8.67
CA LEU A 33 3.51 -7.53 9.10
C LEU A 33 2.81 -6.81 7.93
N LEU A 34 3.45 -6.78 6.76
CA LEU A 34 3.03 -6.13 5.52
C LEU A 34 1.90 -6.86 4.77
N LEU A 35 1.78 -8.17 4.96
CA LEU A 35 0.65 -8.97 4.50
C LEU A 35 -0.61 -8.73 5.33
N GLY A 36 -0.48 -8.15 6.52
CA GLY A 36 -1.62 -7.66 7.31
C GLY A 36 -2.27 -6.42 6.65
N GLN A 37 -3.41 -5.98 7.19
CA GLN A 37 -4.01 -4.71 6.76
C GLN A 37 -3.20 -3.54 7.35
N GLN A 38 -2.78 -2.62 6.49
CA GLN A 38 -2.05 -1.42 6.85
C GLN A 38 -2.65 -0.21 6.12
N PHE A 39 -2.31 0.99 6.60
CA PHE A 39 -2.72 2.22 5.94
C PHE A 39 -1.71 2.59 4.85
N PHE A 40 -2.21 2.99 3.69
CA PHE A 40 -1.40 3.48 2.59
C PHE A 40 -1.89 4.86 2.17
N VAL A 41 -0.96 5.78 1.91
CA VAL A 41 -1.24 7.11 1.39
C VAL A 41 -0.85 7.19 -0.08
N LYS A 42 -1.74 7.77 -0.89
CA LYS A 42 -1.49 8.05 -2.30
C LYS A 42 -0.55 9.24 -2.43
N LEU A 43 0.59 9.03 -3.06
CA LEU A 43 1.61 10.05 -3.32
C LEU A 43 1.34 10.83 -4.63
N PRO A 44 1.97 12.01 -4.82
CA PRO A 44 1.82 12.80 -6.05
C PRO A 44 2.38 12.12 -7.31
N ASP A 45 3.33 11.20 -7.16
CA ASP A 45 3.91 10.42 -8.25
C ASP A 45 3.01 9.27 -8.74
N GLY A 46 1.84 9.09 -8.12
CA GLY A 46 0.91 8.02 -8.46
C GLY A 46 1.16 6.72 -7.69
N ARG A 47 2.12 6.68 -6.77
CA ARG A 47 2.38 5.47 -5.97
C ARG A 47 1.74 5.54 -4.58
N TRP A 48 1.79 4.42 -3.88
CA TRP A 48 1.24 4.25 -2.55
C TRP A 48 2.33 3.97 -1.53
N LYS A 49 2.30 4.68 -0.41
CA LYS A 49 3.29 4.53 0.66
C LYS A 49 2.61 4.06 1.95
N PRO A 50 3.15 3.05 2.65
CA PRO A 50 2.62 2.64 3.95
C PRO A 50 2.77 3.78 4.97
N GLN A 51 1.66 4.14 5.62
CA GLN A 51 1.57 5.14 6.67
C GLN A 51 1.97 4.50 8.01
N GLY A 52 2.95 5.08 8.69
CA GLY A 52 3.43 4.59 10.00
C GLY A 52 4.67 3.70 9.95
N CYS A 53 5.21 3.36 8.77
CA CYS A 53 6.53 2.75 8.67
C CYS A 53 7.63 3.78 8.99
N GLN A 54 7.99 3.92 10.27
CA GLN A 54 9.29 4.48 10.69
C GLN A 54 10.46 3.52 10.37
N LEU A 55 10.14 2.30 9.94
CA LEU A 55 11.08 1.27 9.54
C LEU A 55 11.70 1.56 8.17
N GLY A 56 12.51 2.63 8.08
CA GLY A 56 13.65 2.82 7.15
C GLY A 56 13.51 2.60 5.64
N GLY A 57 12.37 2.13 5.13
CA GLY A 57 12.19 1.68 3.75
C GLY A 57 11.26 2.60 2.99
N CYS A 58 11.83 3.39 2.08
CA CYS A 58 11.13 4.19 1.07
C CYS A 58 10.42 3.33 0.02
N CYS A 59 9.80 2.21 0.39
CA CYS A 59 9.10 1.34 -0.55
C CYS A 59 7.76 1.99 -0.90
N CYS A 60 7.61 2.33 -2.17
CA CYS A 60 6.38 2.82 -2.75
C CYS A 60 5.83 1.71 -3.65
N PHE A 61 4.53 1.51 -3.60
CA PHE A 61 3.83 0.42 -4.25
C PHE A 61 2.87 0.96 -5.31
N GLU A 62 2.67 0.20 -6.36
CA GLU A 62 1.65 0.46 -7.37
C GLU A 62 0.27 0.03 -6.87
N PHE A 63 -0.80 0.61 -7.40
CA PHE A 63 -2.16 0.26 -6.99
C PHE A 63 -2.49 -1.22 -7.17
N SER A 64 -1.93 -1.87 -8.20
CA SER A 64 -2.08 -3.31 -8.45
C SER A 64 -1.47 -4.19 -7.37
N GLU A 65 -0.57 -3.64 -6.53
CA GLU A 65 0.06 -4.34 -5.42
C GLU A 65 -0.74 -4.23 -4.13
N LEU A 66 -1.75 -3.35 -4.08
CA LEU A 66 -2.67 -3.21 -2.95
C LEU A 66 -3.84 -4.19 -3.12
N LYS A 67 -4.01 -5.07 -2.16
CA LYS A 67 -5.15 -5.98 -2.05
C LYS A 67 -6.23 -5.37 -1.19
N ASP A 68 -7.46 -5.41 -1.71
CA ASP A 68 -8.69 -5.02 -1.03
C ASP A 68 -8.60 -3.61 -0.39
N PRO A 69 -8.25 -2.55 -1.16
CA PRO A 69 -8.15 -1.20 -0.61
C PRO A 69 -9.53 -0.70 -0.16
N VAL A 70 -9.64 -0.35 1.12
CA VAL A 70 -10.84 0.23 1.73
C VAL A 70 -10.55 1.67 2.12
N GLU A 71 -11.31 2.61 1.54
CA GLU A 71 -11.19 4.02 1.89
C GLU A 71 -11.58 4.24 3.35
N ARG A 72 -10.67 4.86 4.12
CA ARG A 72 -10.98 5.33 5.46
C ARG A 72 -11.45 6.77 5.32
N GLN A 73 -12.76 6.98 5.44
CA GLN A 73 -13.29 8.31 5.71
C GLN A 73 -12.68 8.78 7.04
N GLN A 74 -11.80 9.78 6.98
CA GLN A 74 -11.36 10.49 8.17
C GLN A 74 -12.59 11.22 8.70
N HIS A 75 -13.08 10.80 9.86
CA HIS A 75 -14.26 11.34 10.51
C HIS A 75 -13.86 12.19 11.72
#